data_AF-A0A2U1LKM6-F1
#
_entry.id   AF-A0A2U1LKM6-F1
#
_cell.length_a   1.000
_cell.length_b   1.000
_cell.length_c   1.000
_cell.angle_alpha   90.00
_cell.angle_beta   90.00
_cell.angle_gamma   90.00
#
_symmetry.space_group_name_H-M   'P 1'
#
loop_
_entity.id
_entity.type
_entity.pdbx_description
1 polymer ?
#
loop_
_entity_poly.entity_id
_entity_poly.type
_entity_poly.pdbx_seq_one_letter_code
_entity_poly.pdbx_strand_id
1 'polypeptide(L)'
;MITRFTQIPHASQNPSNKPLKKKPSLNPKNGIFTPTTTDSGLLFREKILYLKSLKINPTKALIKNPNFRSTSLQTLKSVENCLSSMGILRSEFGRIFDMYPQLLTCDPHLDLYPVFGFLLYDVGLEFFDIRKSIIRCPRLLICNVEHQLKPTLLFLRNLGFVGCNRITSQTTVLLVSSVEGTLMPKLEYLMGLGFEYDDVVNMVLRSPGLLTFSIENNFKPKFEYFLNEMKGDLSDLKRFPQYFSYSLEGKIMRRHRLLVDHGVSVPLWEMLKVSDGEFTARLIDARLRMVQVAAFVKIDNSTNLSWSINFSSELLSHELMFVVSQSEFDPVLVDSIFWMPMKTAYEVLCSHQSQVVDKWVSFMWQKACQGKIPVKDVLRRHHIILGEANITCSWCCLEDELDHLLLHCSWSFAYGVVYSMVLPATFNSFLIEWNKGMWPTFHKFWRPIGSSAVWHIWLARNEVIFDDNYKCWSRVASSIKLKSFQWVVALGYCNSSQYHSWESQPWFFKF
;
A
#
# COMPACT_ATOMS: atom_id res chain seq x y z
N MET A 1 -24.47 2.90 26.03
CA MET A 1 -23.50 2.12 26.84
C MET A 1 -22.12 2.69 26.52
N ILE A 2 -21.29 3.22 27.43
CA ILE A 2 -21.27 3.24 28.91
C ILE A 2 -20.83 4.64 29.40
N THR A 3 -21.40 5.12 30.50
CA THR A 3 -20.89 6.25 31.33
C THR A 3 -20.26 5.73 32.63
N ARG A 4 -19.51 6.59 33.33
CA ARG A 4 -18.61 6.30 34.50
C ARG A 4 -17.23 5.82 34.02
N PHE A 5 -16.10 6.23 34.61
CA PHE A 5 -15.82 6.46 36.04
C PHE A 5 -15.06 7.75 36.38
N THR A 6 -15.18 8.17 37.64
CA THR A 6 -14.47 9.30 38.29
C THR A 6 -13.72 8.83 39.54
N GLN A 7 -12.54 9.41 39.81
CA GLN A 7 -11.90 9.59 41.14
C GLN A 7 -11.51 8.30 41.93
N ILE A 8 -10.60 8.28 42.92
CA ILE A 8 -9.58 9.19 43.53
C ILE A 8 -8.28 8.31 43.80
N PRO A 9 -7.19 8.65 44.54
CA PRO A 9 -6.87 9.82 45.40
C PRO A 9 -5.48 10.46 45.18
N HIS A 10 -5.07 11.34 46.12
CA HIS A 10 -3.72 11.87 46.33
C HIS A 10 -2.88 11.01 47.30
N ALA A 11 -1.56 11.18 47.27
CA ALA A 11 -0.68 10.96 48.42
C ALA A 11 0.29 12.15 48.58
N SER A 12 0.51 12.59 49.81
CA SER A 12 1.38 13.71 50.18
C SER A 12 2.46 13.23 51.15
N GLN A 13 3.66 13.80 51.05
CA GLN A 13 4.56 14.07 52.18
C GLN A 13 5.80 14.88 51.74
N ASN A 14 6.34 15.66 52.67
CA ASN A 14 7.45 16.60 52.50
C ASN A 14 8.18 16.71 53.88
N PRO A 15 9.29 17.46 54.00
CA PRO A 15 10.67 17.01 53.88
C PRO A 15 11.40 16.84 55.23
N SER A 16 12.66 16.39 55.22
CA SER A 16 13.57 16.51 56.37
C SER A 16 14.96 16.99 55.95
N ASN A 17 15.60 17.77 56.83
CA ASN A 17 16.71 18.67 56.52
C ASN A 17 17.67 18.71 57.73
N LYS A 18 19.01 18.58 57.55
CA LYS A 18 20.11 19.01 58.47
C LYS A 18 21.51 18.65 57.87
N PRO A 19 22.64 19.28 58.33
CA PRO A 19 23.56 19.87 57.34
C PRO A 19 25.09 19.66 57.56
N LEU A 20 25.86 20.10 56.54
CA LEU A 20 27.20 20.72 56.58
C LEU A 20 28.42 19.98 57.22
N LYS A 21 29.43 19.68 56.39
CA LYS A 21 30.86 19.95 56.66
C LYS A 21 31.56 20.51 55.40
N LYS A 22 32.63 21.30 55.58
CA LYS A 22 33.32 22.09 54.52
C LYS A 22 34.81 21.74 54.42
N LYS A 23 35.32 21.65 53.18
CA LYS A 23 36.69 21.99 52.70
C LYS A 23 37.85 21.07 53.20
N PRO A 24 38.99 20.97 52.47
CA PRO A 24 39.76 22.04 51.82
C PRO A 24 39.90 21.99 50.28
N SER A 25 40.62 22.99 49.76
CA SER A 25 40.72 23.40 48.35
C SER A 25 42.00 22.94 47.67
N LEU A 26 41.93 22.68 46.36
CA LEU A 26 43.06 22.70 45.43
C LEU A 26 42.77 23.69 44.30
N ASN A 27 43.80 24.43 43.87
CA ASN A 27 43.67 25.61 43.01
C ASN A 27 43.57 25.23 41.51
N PRO A 28 42.75 25.94 40.70
CA PRO A 28 42.68 25.71 39.27
C PRO A 28 43.78 26.46 38.50
N LYS A 29 44.42 25.79 37.54
CA LYS A 29 45.18 26.44 36.46
C LYS A 29 44.78 25.81 35.12
N ASN A 30 43.99 26.56 34.35
CA ASN A 30 44.01 26.68 32.88
C ASN A 30 42.69 27.32 32.45
N GLY A 31 42.65 28.66 32.51
CA GLY A 31 41.48 29.43 32.10
C GLY A 31 41.42 29.62 30.60
N ILE A 32 40.47 28.96 29.93
CA ILE A 32 39.87 29.53 28.72
C ILE A 32 38.82 30.53 29.21
N PHE A 33 39.18 31.81 29.27
CA PHE A 33 38.25 32.87 29.64
C PHE A 33 37.24 33.09 28.51
N THR A 34 36.07 32.45 28.60
CA THR A 34 34.86 33.00 27.96
C THR A 34 34.37 34.17 28.81
N PRO A 35 34.36 35.42 28.31
CA PRO A 35 33.82 36.54 29.07
C PRO A 35 32.30 36.39 29.16
N THR A 36 31.81 35.88 30.29
CA THR A 36 30.38 35.88 30.63
C THR A 36 29.95 37.32 30.92
N THR A 37 29.66 38.08 29.87
CA THR A 37 29.15 39.44 30.00
C THR A 37 27.83 39.41 30.79
N THR A 38 27.74 40.26 31.80
CA THR A 38 26.51 40.47 32.58
C THR A 38 25.57 41.49 31.92
N ASP A 39 25.97 42.05 30.78
CA ASP A 39 25.16 43.01 30.01
C ASP A 39 23.96 42.28 29.37
N SER A 40 22.77 42.60 29.89
CA SER A 40 21.51 42.01 29.44
C SER A 40 21.16 42.37 27.99
N GLY A 41 21.63 43.51 27.48
CA GLY A 41 21.46 43.93 26.09
C GLY A 41 22.33 43.11 25.13
N LEU A 42 23.59 42.84 25.50
CA LEU A 42 24.50 41.99 24.73
C LEU A 42 24.03 40.53 24.74
N LEU A 43 23.63 39.98 25.90
CA LEU A 43 23.06 38.63 26.01
C LEU A 43 21.75 38.50 25.20
N PHE A 44 20.90 39.53 25.19
CA PHE A 44 19.72 39.55 24.34
C PHE A 44 20.10 39.61 22.86
N ARG A 45 21.05 40.46 22.46
CA ARG A 45 21.55 40.56 21.08
C ARG A 45 22.15 39.24 20.59
N GLU A 46 22.89 38.52 21.43
CA GLU A 46 23.41 37.18 21.14
C GLU A 46 22.28 36.21 20.79
N LYS A 47 21.22 36.13 21.61
CA LYS A 47 20.03 35.31 21.31
C LYS A 47 19.40 35.66 19.97
N ILE A 48 19.30 36.94 19.61
CA ILE A 48 18.75 37.37 18.31
C ILE A 48 19.65 36.96 17.14
N LEU A 49 20.97 37.08 17.26
CA LEU A 49 21.92 36.61 16.25
C LEU A 49 21.87 35.08 16.11
N TYR A 50 21.71 34.36 17.22
CA TYR A 50 21.59 32.91 17.23
C TYR A 50 20.31 32.42 16.52
N LEU A 51 19.15 33.04 16.78
CA LEU A 51 17.90 32.76 16.02
C LEU A 51 18.09 33.00 14.50
N LYS A 52 18.79 34.07 14.11
CA LYS A 52 19.12 34.32 12.70
C LYS A 52 20.01 33.22 12.11
N SER A 53 20.96 32.66 12.88
CA SER A 53 21.80 31.53 12.46
C SER A 53 21.03 30.22 12.22
N LEU A 54 19.81 30.12 12.75
CA LEU A 54 18.86 29.03 12.55
C LEU A 54 17.83 29.34 11.46
N LYS A 55 17.93 30.50 10.78
CA LYS A 55 16.95 31.01 9.80
C LYS A 55 15.55 31.28 10.38
N ILE A 56 15.45 31.56 11.69
CA ILE A 56 14.19 31.90 12.37
C ILE A 56 13.98 33.42 12.31
N ASN A 57 12.75 33.88 12.08
CA ASN A 57 12.40 35.30 12.17
C ASN A 57 12.32 35.73 13.66
N PRO A 58 13.25 36.56 14.18
CA PRO A 58 13.29 36.86 15.61
C PRO A 58 12.10 37.71 16.07
N THR A 59 11.61 38.63 15.23
CA THR A 59 10.46 39.49 15.54
C THR A 59 9.20 38.65 15.72
N LYS A 60 8.92 37.75 14.78
CA LYS A 60 7.79 36.80 14.85
C LYS A 60 7.91 35.88 16.07
N ALA A 61 9.11 35.37 16.34
CA ALA A 61 9.36 34.51 17.50
C ALA A 61 9.08 35.24 18.83
N LEU A 62 9.56 36.48 18.99
CA LEU A 62 9.37 37.30 20.20
C LEU A 62 7.93 37.81 20.40
N ILE A 63 7.14 37.92 19.34
CA ILE A 63 5.71 38.25 19.41
C ILE A 63 4.92 37.02 19.85
N LYS A 64 5.18 35.86 19.24
CA LYS A 64 4.46 34.61 19.54
C LYS A 64 4.92 33.91 20.83
N ASN A 65 6.14 34.15 21.28
CA ASN A 65 6.66 33.68 22.55
C ASN A 65 7.40 34.82 23.30
N PRO A 66 6.67 35.65 24.07
CA PRO A 66 7.27 36.76 24.81
C PRO A 66 8.32 36.32 25.84
N ASN A 67 8.15 35.13 26.42
CA ASN A 67 9.01 34.57 27.48
C ASN A 67 10.45 34.32 27.01
N PHE A 68 10.68 34.17 25.69
CA PHE A 68 12.03 34.05 25.14
C PHE A 68 12.94 35.27 25.47
N ARG A 69 12.36 36.43 25.82
CA ARG A 69 13.13 37.59 26.31
C ARG A 69 13.89 37.27 27.60
N SER A 70 13.25 36.63 28.59
CA SER A 70 13.85 36.27 29.88
C SER A 70 14.55 34.91 29.88
N THR A 71 14.17 33.99 28.99
CA THR A 71 14.80 32.65 28.90
C THR A 71 16.29 32.70 28.53
N SER A 72 17.07 31.78 29.10
CA SER A 72 18.50 31.65 28.78
C SER A 72 18.74 31.09 27.37
N LEU A 73 19.88 31.42 26.75
CA LEU A 73 20.30 30.77 25.50
C LEU A 73 20.56 29.25 25.69
N GLN A 74 20.89 28.83 26.92
CA GLN A 74 21.14 27.43 27.25
C GLN A 74 19.87 26.56 27.17
N THR A 75 18.69 27.13 27.45
CA THR A 75 17.40 26.45 27.29
C THR A 75 17.14 26.12 25.81
N LEU A 76 17.38 27.06 24.90
CA LEU A 76 17.27 26.78 23.46
C LEU A 76 18.27 25.71 23.01
N LYS A 77 19.52 25.78 23.50
CA LYS A 77 20.54 24.75 23.22
C LYS A 77 20.15 23.36 23.76
N SER A 78 19.47 23.26 24.90
CA SER A 78 19.00 21.96 25.41
C SER A 78 17.88 21.37 24.54
N VAL A 79 16.97 22.21 24.02
CA VAL A 79 15.96 21.80 23.05
C VAL A 79 16.62 21.35 21.73
N GLU A 80 17.57 22.10 21.18
CA GLU A 80 18.32 21.69 19.98
C GLU A 80 19.03 20.35 20.18
N ASN A 81 19.70 20.15 21.32
CA ASN A 81 20.36 18.89 21.64
C ASN A 81 19.36 17.71 21.73
N CYS A 82 18.16 17.93 22.29
CA CYS A 82 17.09 16.94 22.32
C CYS A 82 16.56 16.60 20.91
N LEU A 83 16.31 17.61 20.07
CA LEU A 83 15.85 17.36 18.70
C LEU A 83 16.93 16.62 17.88
N SER A 84 18.21 17.00 18.02
CA SER A 84 19.31 16.29 17.37
C SER A 84 19.56 14.89 17.92
N SER A 85 19.33 14.62 19.20
CA SER A 85 19.40 13.24 19.74
C SER A 85 18.31 12.33 19.18
N MET A 86 17.21 12.90 18.67
CA MET A 86 16.15 12.21 17.92
C MET A 86 16.38 12.24 16.40
N GLY A 87 17.60 12.56 15.95
CA GLY A 87 18.01 12.55 14.55
C GLY A 87 17.56 13.75 13.72
N ILE A 88 16.90 14.76 14.29
CA ILE A 88 16.46 15.96 13.56
C ILE A 88 17.67 16.85 13.28
N LEU A 89 17.84 17.24 12.02
CA LEU A 89 19.01 17.99 11.58
C LEU A 89 18.87 19.49 11.90
N ARG A 90 19.98 20.16 12.19
CA ARG A 90 20.00 21.61 12.45
C ARG A 90 19.42 22.46 11.30
N SER A 91 19.47 21.96 10.06
CA SER A 91 18.83 22.59 8.90
C SER A 91 17.30 22.62 8.96
N GLU A 92 16.68 21.76 9.78
CA GLU A 92 15.23 21.57 9.90
C GLU A 92 14.63 22.42 11.03
N PHE A 93 15.46 22.79 12.01
CA PHE A 93 15.10 23.58 13.19
C PHE A 93 14.42 24.91 12.85
N GLY A 94 14.91 25.62 11.83
CA GLY A 94 14.34 26.92 11.41
C GLY A 94 12.85 26.84 11.10
N ARG A 95 12.42 25.79 10.38
CA ARG A 95 11.00 25.54 10.08
C ARG A 95 10.21 25.16 11.34
N ILE A 96 10.75 24.28 12.16
CA ILE A 96 10.06 23.78 13.38
C ILE A 96 9.80 24.94 14.35
N PHE A 97 10.83 25.72 14.67
CA PHE A 97 10.72 26.84 15.61
C PHE A 97 9.95 28.04 15.05
N ASP A 98 9.99 28.30 13.74
CA ASP A 98 9.18 29.37 13.13
C ASP A 98 7.69 29.01 13.01
N MET A 99 7.36 27.71 12.94
CA MET A 99 5.98 27.22 13.08
C MET A 99 5.51 27.26 14.55
N TYR A 100 6.37 26.85 15.50
CA TYR A 100 6.05 26.71 16.92
C TYR A 100 7.06 27.43 17.84
N PRO A 101 7.01 28.78 17.95
CA PRO A 101 7.96 29.55 18.76
C PRO A 101 7.95 29.25 20.26
N GLN A 102 6.90 28.61 20.79
CA GLN A 102 6.86 28.14 22.18
C GLN A 102 7.97 27.11 22.50
N LEU A 103 8.42 26.36 21.49
CA LEU A 103 9.51 25.39 21.62
C LEU A 103 10.87 26.05 21.90
N LEU A 104 11.01 27.37 21.72
CA LEU A 104 12.23 28.10 22.07
C LEU A 104 12.45 28.22 23.59
N THR A 105 11.44 27.86 24.40
CA THR A 105 11.44 28.02 25.86
C THR A 105 10.86 26.81 26.59
N CYS A 106 10.64 25.68 25.91
CA CYS A 106 10.11 24.46 26.53
C CYS A 106 11.20 23.70 27.30
N ASP A 107 10.78 22.82 28.21
CA ASP A 107 11.67 21.90 28.92
C ASP A 107 11.69 20.55 28.18
N PRO A 108 12.84 20.07 27.67
CA PRO A 108 12.90 18.80 26.97
C PRO A 108 12.38 17.60 27.77
N HIS A 109 12.55 17.57 29.09
CA HIS A 109 12.13 16.47 29.96
C HIS A 109 10.63 16.45 30.22
N LEU A 110 9.98 17.62 30.27
CA LEU A 110 8.54 17.73 30.52
C LEU A 110 7.72 17.77 29.24
N ASP A 111 8.24 18.40 28.18
CA ASP A 111 7.47 18.70 26.97
C ASP A 111 7.82 17.79 25.77
N LEU A 112 9.08 17.38 25.60
CA LEU A 112 9.56 16.70 24.37
C LEU A 112 9.78 15.20 24.52
N TYR A 113 10.53 14.77 25.54
CA TYR A 113 10.78 13.35 25.77
C TYR A 113 9.50 12.52 25.97
N PRO A 114 8.40 13.01 26.59
CA PRO A 114 7.13 12.30 26.61
C PRO A 114 6.53 12.08 25.23
N VAL A 115 6.61 13.07 24.32
CA VAL A 115 6.13 12.93 22.93
C VAL A 115 6.98 11.91 22.16
N PHE A 116 8.31 11.97 22.31
CA PHE A 116 9.20 11.00 21.65
C PHE A 116 9.02 9.58 22.21
N GLY A 117 8.86 9.43 23.52
CA GLY A 117 8.55 8.15 24.17
C GLY A 117 7.23 7.57 23.67
N PHE A 118 6.18 8.38 23.58
CA PHE A 118 4.90 7.96 23.00
C PHE A 118 5.04 7.50 21.54
N LEU A 119 5.77 8.25 20.70
CA LEU A 119 5.97 7.86 19.30
C LEU A 119 6.80 6.56 19.13
N LEU A 120 7.81 6.35 19.98
CA LEU A 120 8.65 5.15 19.94
C LEU A 120 7.94 3.92 20.53
N TYR A 121 7.34 4.06 21.72
CA TYR A 121 6.84 2.92 22.52
C TYR A 121 5.33 2.70 22.38
N ASP A 122 4.50 3.73 22.52
CA ASP A 122 3.04 3.58 22.41
C ASP A 122 2.60 3.38 20.96
N VAL A 123 3.13 4.15 20.00
CA VAL A 123 2.81 4.03 18.57
C VAL A 123 3.61 2.90 17.91
N GLY A 124 4.85 2.65 18.35
CA GLY A 124 5.74 1.62 17.80
C GLY A 124 6.46 2.06 16.52
N LEU A 125 6.86 3.33 16.41
CA LEU A 125 7.66 3.81 15.28
C LEU A 125 9.14 3.47 15.45
N GLU A 126 9.78 3.10 14.35
CA GLU A 126 11.22 2.95 14.29
C GLU A 126 11.92 4.31 14.42
N PHE A 127 13.11 4.34 15.01
CA PHE A 127 13.81 5.58 15.38
C PHE A 127 14.01 6.55 14.19
N PHE A 128 14.37 6.03 13.02
CA PHE A 128 14.53 6.82 11.79
C PHE A 128 13.21 7.38 11.20
N ASP A 129 12.06 6.85 11.62
CA ASP A 129 10.73 7.32 11.25
C ASP A 129 10.21 8.45 12.17
N ILE A 130 10.84 8.67 13.34
CA ILE A 130 10.57 9.82 14.22
C ILE A 130 10.87 11.12 13.47
N ARG A 131 12.08 11.28 12.92
CA ARG A 131 12.47 12.47 12.15
C ARG A 131 11.48 12.76 11.02
N LYS A 132 11.11 11.74 10.23
CA LYS A 132 10.14 11.87 9.12
C LYS A 132 8.78 12.37 9.62
N SER A 133 8.32 11.85 10.77
CA SER A 133 7.06 12.25 11.41
C SER A 133 7.08 13.71 11.85
N ILE A 134 8.14 14.13 12.54
CA ILE A 134 8.27 15.51 13.05
C ILE A 134 8.40 16.53 11.92
N ILE A 135 9.16 16.25 10.86
CA ILE A 135 9.27 17.18 9.70
C ILE A 135 7.91 17.33 9.00
N ARG A 136 7.17 16.22 8.83
CA ARG A 136 5.84 16.21 8.20
C ARG A 136 4.80 16.91 9.06
N CYS A 137 4.82 16.71 10.37
CA CYS A 137 3.89 17.32 11.31
C CYS A 137 4.61 17.80 12.59
N PRO A 138 5.24 19.00 12.58
CA PRO A 138 5.94 19.49 13.77
C PRO A 138 5.00 19.79 14.96
N ARG A 139 3.67 19.83 14.70
CA ARG A 139 2.63 19.96 15.73
C ARG A 139 2.69 18.86 16.78
N LEU A 140 3.20 17.67 16.43
CA LEU A 140 3.39 16.55 17.36
C LEU A 140 4.14 16.99 18.62
N LEU A 141 5.18 17.84 18.48
CA LEU A 141 6.03 18.33 19.58
C LEU A 141 5.32 19.27 20.58
N ILE A 142 4.11 19.73 20.28
CA ILE A 142 3.32 20.62 21.14
C ILE A 142 1.96 20.02 21.55
N CYS A 143 1.70 18.77 21.19
CA CYS A 143 0.47 18.08 21.54
C CYS A 143 0.62 17.35 22.88
N ASN A 144 -0.38 17.50 23.76
CA ASN A 144 -0.39 16.79 25.03
C ASN A 144 -0.55 15.28 24.80
N VAL A 145 0.33 14.48 25.42
CA VAL A 145 0.35 13.02 25.24
C VAL A 145 -0.92 12.36 25.77
N GLU A 146 -1.34 12.69 27.00
CA GLU A 146 -2.46 12.03 27.69
C GLU A 146 -3.84 12.47 27.17
N HIS A 147 -3.99 13.75 26.80
CA HIS A 147 -5.29 14.34 26.44
C HIS A 147 -5.53 14.48 24.94
N GLN A 148 -4.51 14.31 24.09
CA GLN A 148 -4.65 14.40 22.64
C GLN A 148 -4.05 13.17 21.92
N LEU A 149 -2.79 12.83 22.16
CA LEU A 149 -2.12 11.82 21.34
C LEU A 149 -2.58 10.38 21.66
N LYS A 150 -2.65 10.00 22.95
CA LYS A 150 -3.10 8.68 23.40
C LYS A 150 -4.59 8.41 23.09
N PRO A 151 -5.55 9.30 23.37
CA PRO A 151 -6.96 9.08 23.02
C PRO A 151 -7.15 8.91 21.51
N THR A 152 -6.47 9.72 20.69
CA THR A 152 -6.53 9.58 19.22
C THR A 152 -5.88 8.29 18.74
N LEU A 153 -4.78 7.83 19.34
CA LEU A 153 -4.19 6.52 19.01
C LEU A 153 -5.14 5.36 19.35
N LEU A 154 -5.81 5.39 20.50
CA LEU A 154 -6.79 4.38 20.89
C LEU A 154 -7.98 4.36 19.91
N PHE A 155 -8.52 5.53 19.56
CA PHE A 155 -9.57 5.65 18.55
C PHE A 155 -9.15 5.07 17.20
N LEU A 156 -7.96 5.43 16.69
CA LEU A 156 -7.45 4.92 15.42
C LEU A 156 -7.21 3.40 15.46
N ARG A 157 -6.72 2.85 16.58
CA ARG A 157 -6.57 1.39 16.77
C ARG A 157 -7.93 0.68 16.72
N ASN A 158 -8.95 1.22 17.39
CA ASN A 158 -10.31 0.68 17.36
C ASN A 158 -10.93 0.78 15.95
N LEU A 159 -10.56 1.79 15.16
CA LEU A 159 -10.91 1.94 13.75
C LEU A 159 -10.12 1.01 12.80
N GLY A 160 -9.20 0.18 13.32
CA GLY A 160 -8.45 -0.82 12.54
C GLY A 160 -7.04 -0.41 12.11
N PHE A 161 -6.47 0.69 12.60
CA PHE A 161 -5.07 1.07 12.36
C PHE A 161 -4.08 0.20 13.16
N VAL A 162 -4.05 -1.09 12.84
CA VAL A 162 -3.23 -2.15 13.47
C VAL A 162 -2.56 -3.04 12.42
N GLY A 163 -1.55 -3.82 12.82
CA GLY A 163 -0.89 -4.80 11.95
C GLY A 163 -0.22 -4.16 10.72
N CYS A 164 -0.73 -4.48 9.53
CA CYS A 164 -0.30 -3.90 8.25
C CYS A 164 -0.80 -2.45 8.05
N ASN A 165 -1.93 -2.08 8.67
CA ASN A 165 -2.52 -0.74 8.60
C ASN A 165 -2.12 0.14 9.81
N ARG A 166 -1.10 -0.25 10.57
CA ARG A 166 -0.64 0.50 11.75
C ARG A 166 -0.21 1.93 11.38
N ILE A 167 -0.24 2.83 12.36
CA ILE A 167 0.27 4.19 12.17
C ILE A 167 1.76 4.14 11.78
N THR A 168 2.12 4.90 10.74
CA THR A 168 3.48 5.03 10.20
C THR A 168 3.89 6.50 10.20
N SER A 169 5.15 6.81 9.88
CA SER A 169 5.58 8.21 9.74
C SER A 169 4.79 9.02 8.70
N GLN A 170 4.05 8.38 7.79
CA GLN A 170 3.16 9.06 6.84
C GLN A 170 1.81 9.46 7.45
N THR A 171 1.31 8.70 8.45
CA THR A 171 -0.03 8.86 9.04
C THR A 171 -0.03 9.44 10.45
N THR A 172 1.13 9.73 11.04
CA THR A 172 1.24 10.41 12.36
C THR A 172 0.50 11.75 12.45
N VAL A 173 0.24 12.42 11.33
CA VAL A 173 -0.60 13.64 11.26
C VAL A 173 -2.03 13.41 11.77
N LEU A 174 -2.52 12.17 11.78
CA LEU A 174 -3.83 11.85 12.34
C LEU A 174 -3.86 12.02 13.88
N LEU A 175 -2.74 11.75 14.56
CA LEU A 175 -2.63 11.77 16.03
C LEU A 175 -2.85 13.17 16.63
N VAL A 176 -2.56 14.23 15.87
CA VAL A 176 -2.77 15.64 16.30
C VAL A 176 -4.18 16.18 16.01
N SER A 177 -5.08 15.32 15.52
CA SER A 177 -6.47 15.67 15.22
C SER A 177 -7.39 15.31 16.38
N SER A 178 -8.37 16.16 16.68
CA SER A 178 -9.40 15.85 17.67
C SER A 178 -10.28 14.70 17.18
N VAL A 179 -10.54 13.73 18.05
CA VAL A 179 -11.45 12.61 17.74
C VAL A 179 -12.85 13.16 17.47
N GLU A 180 -13.42 13.85 18.45
CA GLU A 180 -14.77 14.43 18.41
C GLU A 180 -14.88 15.60 17.43
N GLY A 181 -13.90 16.50 17.42
CA GLY A 181 -13.96 17.73 16.61
C GLY A 181 -13.41 17.60 15.19
N THR A 182 -12.91 16.44 14.76
CA THR A 182 -12.28 16.31 13.42
C THR A 182 -12.36 14.91 12.81
N LEU A 183 -12.12 13.83 13.57
CA LEU A 183 -12.07 12.48 12.99
C LEU A 183 -13.48 11.87 12.84
N MET A 184 -14.27 11.85 13.92
CA MET A 184 -15.65 11.31 13.87
C MET A 184 -16.55 12.05 12.87
N PRO A 185 -16.57 13.40 12.80
CA PRO A 185 -17.38 14.13 11.82
C PRO A 185 -17.08 13.77 10.35
N LYS A 186 -15.86 13.29 10.05
CA LYS A 186 -15.49 12.84 8.69
C LYS A 186 -15.99 11.42 8.40
N LEU A 187 -16.01 10.55 9.41
CA LEU A 187 -16.64 9.23 9.29
C LEU A 187 -18.15 9.37 9.15
N GLU A 188 -18.77 10.15 10.03
CA GLU A 188 -20.22 10.48 10.01
C GLU A 188 -20.63 11.13 8.70
N TYR A 189 -19.86 12.08 8.18
CA TYR A 189 -20.12 12.69 6.89
C TYR A 189 -20.06 11.67 5.75
N LEU A 190 -19.04 10.80 5.70
CA LEU A 190 -18.96 9.75 4.68
C LEU A 190 -20.14 8.76 4.80
N MET A 191 -20.53 8.34 6.00
CA MET A 191 -21.74 7.53 6.20
C MET A 191 -23.00 8.26 5.72
N GLY A 192 -23.08 9.57 5.95
CA GLY A 192 -24.16 10.44 5.45
C GLY A 192 -24.24 10.57 3.93
N LEU A 193 -23.22 10.14 3.18
CA LEU A 193 -23.28 10.01 1.71
C LEU A 193 -23.93 8.70 1.24
N GLY A 194 -24.25 7.78 2.16
CA GLY A 194 -24.81 6.46 1.86
C GLY A 194 -23.81 5.30 1.95
N PHE A 195 -22.58 5.52 2.45
CA PHE A 195 -21.62 4.43 2.71
C PHE A 195 -21.92 3.71 4.03
N GLU A 196 -21.85 2.38 4.03
CA GLU A 196 -21.91 1.60 5.27
C GLU A 196 -20.67 1.84 6.16
N TYR A 197 -20.78 1.63 7.47
CA TYR A 197 -19.69 1.86 8.41
C TYR A 197 -18.41 1.08 8.03
N ASP A 198 -18.54 -0.20 7.72
CA ASP A 198 -17.41 -1.05 7.33
C ASP A 198 -16.78 -0.60 6.00
N ASP A 199 -17.56 -0.03 5.09
CA ASP A 199 -17.04 0.55 3.85
C ASP A 199 -16.22 1.81 4.13
N VAL A 200 -16.73 2.71 4.98
CA VAL A 200 -16.00 3.91 5.39
C VAL A 200 -14.69 3.54 6.10
N VAL A 201 -14.71 2.54 6.99
CA VAL A 201 -13.50 1.99 7.63
C VAL A 201 -12.52 1.47 6.58
N ASN A 202 -12.95 0.61 5.66
CA ASN A 202 -12.10 0.05 4.60
C ASN A 202 -11.57 1.10 3.60
N MET A 203 -12.33 2.19 3.36
CA MET A 203 -11.89 3.34 2.57
C MET A 203 -10.81 4.13 3.32
N VAL A 204 -10.99 4.38 4.62
CA VAL A 204 -10.05 5.12 5.46
C VAL A 204 -8.75 4.34 5.69
N LEU A 205 -8.80 3.02 5.88
CA LEU A 205 -7.58 2.21 6.02
C LEU A 205 -6.74 2.18 4.74
N ARG A 206 -7.38 2.11 3.55
CA ARG A 206 -6.69 2.18 2.25
C ARG A 206 -6.30 3.59 1.82
N SER A 207 -6.94 4.62 2.38
CA SER A 207 -6.67 6.03 2.08
C SER A 207 -6.77 6.90 3.35
N PRO A 208 -5.79 6.83 4.28
CA PRO A 208 -5.86 7.57 5.55
C PRO A 208 -5.92 9.09 5.38
N GLY A 209 -5.54 9.59 4.20
CA GLY A 209 -5.69 10.99 3.81
C GLY A 209 -7.13 11.51 3.86
N LEU A 210 -8.15 10.64 3.74
CA LEU A 210 -9.57 11.01 3.92
C LEU A 210 -9.80 11.74 5.26
N LEU A 211 -9.20 11.23 6.34
CA LEU A 211 -9.30 11.85 7.67
C LEU A 211 -8.58 13.21 7.78
N THR A 212 -7.81 13.63 6.76
CA THR A 212 -7.13 14.93 6.72
C THR A 212 -7.88 15.99 5.92
N PHE A 213 -8.76 15.60 4.99
CA PHE A 213 -9.45 16.54 4.11
C PHE A 213 -10.56 17.34 4.82
N SER A 214 -10.95 18.47 4.22
CA SER A 214 -12.06 19.31 4.68
C SER A 214 -13.38 18.77 4.12
N ILE A 215 -14.44 18.77 4.93
CA ILE A 215 -15.78 18.40 4.46
C ILE A 215 -16.26 19.42 3.43
N GLU A 216 -16.33 20.69 3.83
CA GLU A 216 -16.80 21.79 2.97
C GLU A 216 -15.91 22.02 1.74
N ASN A 217 -14.59 22.09 1.92
CA ASN A 217 -13.67 22.54 0.87
C ASN A 217 -13.05 21.39 0.04
N ASN A 218 -13.42 20.13 0.30
CA ASN A 218 -12.90 18.99 -0.48
C ASN A 218 -13.98 17.92 -0.70
N PHE A 219 -14.60 17.38 0.34
CA PHE A 219 -15.56 16.28 0.15
C PHE A 219 -16.82 16.71 -0.60
N LYS A 220 -17.55 17.73 -0.10
CA LYS A 220 -18.79 18.22 -0.72
C LYS A 220 -18.65 18.52 -2.22
N PRO A 221 -17.80 19.46 -2.67
CA PRO A 221 -17.78 19.86 -4.08
C PRO A 221 -17.30 18.74 -5.01
N LYS A 222 -16.47 17.81 -4.52
CA LYS A 222 -16.02 16.65 -5.32
C LYS A 222 -17.08 15.56 -5.41
N PHE A 223 -17.85 15.35 -4.33
CA PHE A 223 -18.96 14.40 -4.32
C PHE A 223 -20.13 14.91 -5.16
N GLU A 224 -20.49 16.19 -5.03
CA GLU A 224 -21.50 16.84 -5.85
C GLU A 224 -21.14 16.77 -7.34
N TYR A 225 -19.89 17.04 -7.72
CA TYR A 225 -19.43 16.86 -9.11
C TYR A 225 -19.52 15.40 -9.57
N PHE A 226 -19.10 14.46 -8.72
CA PHE A 226 -19.14 13.04 -9.05
C PHE A 226 -20.57 12.53 -9.31
N LEU A 227 -21.51 12.87 -8.44
CA LEU A 227 -22.90 12.42 -8.54
C LEU A 227 -23.67 13.18 -9.63
N ASN A 228 -23.55 14.52 -9.67
CA ASN A 228 -24.39 15.36 -10.54
C ASN A 228 -23.85 15.47 -11.97
N GLU A 229 -22.53 15.61 -12.14
CA GLU A 229 -21.91 15.86 -13.45
C GLU A 229 -21.35 14.57 -14.07
N MET A 230 -20.67 13.72 -13.28
CA MET A 230 -20.12 12.45 -13.78
C MET A 230 -21.14 11.30 -13.78
N LYS A 231 -22.29 11.46 -13.12
CA LYS A 231 -23.32 10.42 -12.92
C LYS A 231 -22.76 9.10 -12.35
N GLY A 232 -21.71 9.20 -11.54
CA GLY A 232 -20.99 8.03 -11.03
C GLY A 232 -21.68 7.37 -9.85
N ASP A 233 -21.39 6.08 -9.65
CA ASP A 233 -21.98 5.28 -8.57
C ASP A 233 -21.12 5.29 -7.29
N LEU A 234 -21.76 5.12 -6.12
CA LEU A 234 -21.05 5.06 -4.85
C LEU A 234 -20.00 3.93 -4.80
N SER A 235 -20.23 2.81 -5.51
CA SER A 235 -19.26 1.71 -5.56
C SER A 235 -17.92 2.10 -6.20
N ASP A 236 -17.87 3.08 -7.11
CA ASP A 236 -16.62 3.58 -7.68
C ASP A 236 -15.79 4.35 -6.65
N LEU A 237 -16.44 5.19 -5.83
CA LEU A 237 -15.78 5.91 -4.73
C LEU A 237 -15.36 4.94 -3.61
N LYS A 238 -16.16 3.92 -3.33
CA LYS A 238 -15.79 2.81 -2.44
C LYS A 238 -14.56 2.07 -2.98
N ARG A 239 -14.49 1.77 -4.29
CA ARG A 239 -13.34 1.08 -4.90
C ARG A 239 -12.11 1.98 -4.94
N PHE A 240 -12.26 3.27 -5.24
CA PHE A 240 -11.19 4.26 -5.39
C PHE A 240 -11.34 5.49 -4.46
N PRO A 241 -11.19 5.34 -3.13
CA PRO A 241 -11.30 6.45 -2.17
C PRO A 241 -10.25 7.55 -2.37
N GLN A 242 -9.18 7.27 -3.11
CA GLN A 242 -8.16 8.25 -3.50
C GLN A 242 -8.72 9.35 -4.44
N TYR A 243 -9.93 9.20 -5.00
CA TYR A 243 -10.65 10.26 -5.73
C TYR A 243 -10.56 11.62 -5.01
N PHE A 244 -10.86 11.66 -3.71
CA PHE A 244 -10.84 12.89 -2.90
C PHE A 244 -9.44 13.49 -2.68
N SER A 245 -8.36 12.80 -3.04
CA SER A 245 -7.00 13.34 -3.00
C SER A 245 -6.62 14.19 -4.22
N TYR A 246 -7.29 14.00 -5.36
CA TYR A 246 -6.99 14.75 -6.59
C TYR A 246 -7.66 16.14 -6.60
N SER A 247 -7.08 17.09 -7.32
CA SER A 247 -7.68 18.41 -7.50
C SER A 247 -8.96 18.33 -8.34
N LEU A 248 -10.02 19.00 -7.88
CA LEU A 248 -11.32 18.99 -8.54
C LEU A 248 -11.20 19.60 -9.94
N GLU A 249 -10.91 20.90 -10.04
CA GLU A 249 -10.77 21.59 -11.32
C GLU A 249 -9.59 21.07 -12.14
N GLY A 250 -8.39 21.06 -11.54
CA GLY A 250 -7.13 20.82 -12.26
C GLY A 250 -6.95 19.40 -12.79
N LYS A 251 -7.60 18.39 -12.19
CA LYS A 251 -7.47 16.98 -12.62
C LYS A 251 -8.81 16.30 -12.87
N ILE A 252 -9.74 16.31 -11.92
CA ILE A 252 -11.02 15.57 -12.06
C ILE A 252 -11.87 16.15 -13.19
N MET A 253 -12.28 17.41 -13.09
CA MET A 253 -13.16 18.08 -14.06
C MET A 253 -12.51 18.16 -15.44
N ARG A 254 -11.22 18.52 -15.51
CA ARG A 254 -10.48 18.58 -16.77
C ARG A 254 -10.46 17.24 -17.50
N ARG A 255 -10.14 16.15 -16.80
CA ARG A 255 -10.06 14.82 -17.42
C ARG A 255 -11.43 14.26 -17.76
N HIS A 256 -12.43 14.45 -16.89
CA HIS A 256 -13.81 14.06 -17.16
C HIS A 256 -14.38 14.76 -18.42
N ARG A 257 -14.24 16.09 -18.52
CA ARG A 257 -14.66 16.84 -19.72
C ARG A 257 -13.98 16.32 -20.99
N LEU A 258 -12.65 16.16 -20.97
CA LEU A 258 -11.92 15.61 -22.12
C LEU A 258 -12.34 14.19 -22.52
N LEU A 259 -12.81 13.38 -21.58
CA LEU A 259 -13.38 12.05 -21.87
C LEU A 259 -14.76 12.17 -22.52
N VAL A 260 -15.65 12.98 -21.95
CA VAL A 260 -17.01 13.25 -22.45
C VAL A 260 -16.99 13.88 -23.85
N ASP A 261 -16.15 14.89 -24.07
CA ASP A 261 -15.98 15.58 -25.37
C ASP A 261 -15.57 14.63 -26.51
N HIS A 262 -15.00 13.48 -26.17
CA HIS A 262 -14.57 12.44 -27.11
C HIS A 262 -15.39 11.15 -27.00
N GLY A 263 -16.46 11.12 -26.21
CA GLY A 263 -17.34 9.95 -26.03
C GLY A 263 -16.70 8.75 -25.32
N VAL A 264 -15.55 8.93 -24.66
CA VAL A 264 -14.80 7.85 -23.99
C VAL A 264 -15.23 7.76 -22.52
N SER A 265 -15.42 6.54 -22.01
CA SER A 265 -15.62 6.28 -20.58
C SER A 265 -14.56 5.32 -20.04
N VAL A 266 -14.00 5.61 -18.87
CA VAL A 266 -12.99 4.79 -18.17
C VAL A 266 -13.18 4.89 -16.65
N PRO A 267 -12.79 3.88 -15.86
CA PRO A 267 -12.88 3.91 -14.40
C PRO A 267 -12.08 5.04 -13.74
N LEU A 268 -12.50 5.49 -12.55
CA LEU A 268 -11.87 6.59 -11.81
C LEU A 268 -10.36 6.40 -11.60
N TRP A 269 -9.91 5.18 -11.29
CA TRP A 269 -8.49 4.90 -11.05
C TRP A 269 -7.66 5.08 -12.33
N GLU A 270 -8.18 4.70 -13.49
CA GLU A 270 -7.51 4.89 -14.77
C GLU A 270 -7.49 6.36 -15.15
N MET A 271 -8.64 7.05 -15.00
CA MET A 271 -8.74 8.49 -15.24
C MET A 271 -7.77 9.29 -14.36
N LEU A 272 -7.55 8.93 -13.09
CA LEU A 272 -6.89 9.80 -12.12
C LEU A 272 -5.50 9.36 -11.64
N LYS A 273 -5.16 8.06 -11.67
CA LYS A 273 -3.87 7.59 -11.12
C LYS A 273 -2.67 7.94 -12.01
N VAL A 274 -2.88 8.01 -13.33
CA VAL A 274 -1.82 8.25 -14.32
C VAL A 274 -1.34 9.71 -14.40
N SER A 275 -0.17 9.93 -15.01
CA SER A 275 0.39 11.25 -15.32
C SER A 275 -0.45 12.01 -16.36
N ASP A 276 -0.17 13.28 -16.62
CA ASP A 276 -0.89 14.06 -17.63
C ASP A 276 -0.53 13.66 -19.06
N GLY A 277 0.74 13.31 -19.32
CA GLY A 277 1.17 12.76 -20.61
C GLY A 277 0.49 11.43 -20.90
N GLU A 278 0.52 10.50 -19.93
CA GLU A 278 -0.07 9.16 -20.08
C GLU A 278 -1.59 9.20 -20.24
N PHE A 279 -2.30 10.09 -19.52
CA PHE A 279 -3.73 10.32 -19.76
C PHE A 279 -4.00 10.80 -21.19
N THR A 280 -3.16 11.68 -21.72
CA THR A 280 -3.30 12.23 -23.07
C THR A 280 -3.05 11.15 -24.13
N ALA A 281 -2.03 10.30 -23.94
CA ALA A 281 -1.75 9.15 -24.79
C ALA A 281 -2.94 8.18 -24.83
N ARG A 282 -3.45 7.74 -23.67
CA ARG A 282 -4.64 6.86 -23.58
C ARG A 282 -5.87 7.45 -24.26
N LEU A 283 -6.10 8.76 -24.15
CA LEU A 283 -7.21 9.44 -24.82
C LEU A 283 -7.05 9.42 -26.34
N ILE A 284 -5.84 9.64 -26.86
CA ILE A 284 -5.55 9.54 -28.30
C ILE A 284 -5.77 8.09 -28.77
N ASP A 285 -5.25 7.09 -28.05
CA ASP A 285 -5.43 5.67 -28.39
C ASP A 285 -6.90 5.22 -28.36
N ALA A 286 -7.70 5.74 -27.41
CA ALA A 286 -9.13 5.49 -27.36
C ALA A 286 -9.85 6.09 -28.57
N ARG A 287 -9.51 7.33 -28.96
CA ARG A 287 -10.06 7.98 -30.17
C ARG A 287 -9.68 7.26 -31.46
N LEU A 288 -8.41 6.84 -31.59
CA LEU A 288 -7.94 6.08 -32.75
C LEU A 288 -8.71 4.77 -32.91
N ARG A 289 -8.94 4.04 -31.81
CA ARG A 289 -9.78 2.83 -31.81
C ARG A 289 -11.22 3.12 -32.23
N MET A 290 -11.84 4.20 -31.74
CA MET A 290 -13.19 4.58 -32.18
C MET A 290 -13.27 4.91 -33.68
N VAL A 291 -12.27 5.59 -34.23
CA VAL A 291 -12.20 5.88 -35.68
C VAL A 291 -11.96 4.60 -36.50
N GLN A 292 -11.11 3.68 -36.02
CA GLN A 292 -10.88 2.38 -36.65
C GLN A 292 -12.14 1.51 -36.63
N VAL A 293 -12.84 1.40 -35.49
CA VAL A 293 -14.10 0.68 -35.38
C VAL A 293 -15.17 1.29 -36.29
N ALA A 294 -15.28 2.61 -36.36
CA ALA A 294 -16.19 3.28 -37.30
C ALA A 294 -15.81 3.04 -38.79
N ALA A 295 -14.53 2.84 -39.10
CA ALA A 295 -14.08 2.44 -40.43
C ALA A 295 -14.43 0.96 -40.73
N PHE A 296 -14.24 0.05 -39.78
CA PHE A 296 -14.67 -1.36 -39.91
C PHE A 296 -16.19 -1.47 -40.11
N VAL A 297 -17.01 -0.76 -39.32
CA VAL A 297 -18.48 -0.75 -39.47
C VAL A 297 -18.92 -0.17 -40.83
N LYS A 298 -18.17 0.80 -41.39
CA LYS A 298 -18.41 1.29 -42.76
C LYS A 298 -18.04 0.28 -43.84
N ILE A 299 -17.05 -0.57 -43.61
CA ILE A 299 -16.67 -1.66 -44.52
C ILE A 299 -17.74 -2.76 -44.48
N ASP A 300 -18.22 -3.15 -43.30
CA ASP A 300 -19.25 -4.19 -43.14
C ASP A 300 -20.57 -3.86 -43.86
N ASN A 301 -20.99 -2.59 -43.88
CA ASN A 301 -22.15 -2.16 -44.67
C ASN A 301 -21.99 -2.31 -46.20
N SER A 302 -20.79 -2.65 -46.70
CA SER A 302 -20.54 -3.00 -48.10
C SER A 302 -20.41 -4.51 -48.35
N THR A 303 -20.40 -5.33 -47.30
CA THR A 303 -20.26 -6.79 -47.37
C THR A 303 -21.27 -7.49 -46.46
N ASN A 304 -22.39 -7.91 -47.05
CA ASN A 304 -23.42 -8.71 -46.36
C ASN A 304 -22.84 -10.03 -45.82
N LEU A 305 -22.48 -10.07 -44.53
CA LEU A 305 -22.24 -11.28 -43.74
C LEU A 305 -22.40 -10.95 -42.25
N SER A 306 -23.61 -11.10 -41.72
CA SER A 306 -23.93 -10.74 -40.34
C SER A 306 -23.36 -11.74 -39.33
N TRP A 307 -22.72 -11.22 -38.26
CA TRP A 307 -22.66 -11.89 -36.97
C TRP A 307 -23.02 -10.92 -35.86
N SER A 308 -24.30 -10.95 -35.46
CA SER A 308 -24.80 -10.26 -34.27
C SER A 308 -24.68 -11.19 -33.07
N ILE A 309 -23.93 -10.77 -32.04
CA ILE A 309 -23.90 -11.43 -30.74
C ILE A 309 -24.21 -10.40 -29.66
N ASN A 310 -25.51 -10.18 -29.45
CA ASN A 310 -26.02 -9.83 -28.12
C ASN A 310 -25.93 -11.08 -27.26
N PHE A 311 -25.35 -10.98 -26.06
CA PHE A 311 -25.79 -11.80 -24.95
C PHE A 311 -25.82 -10.98 -23.66
N SER A 312 -27.05 -10.70 -23.22
CA SER A 312 -27.34 -10.35 -21.84
C SER A 312 -27.06 -11.53 -20.92
N SER A 313 -26.98 -11.24 -19.62
CA SER A 313 -27.05 -12.25 -18.56
C SER A 313 -28.28 -13.16 -18.69
N GLU A 314 -28.20 -14.33 -18.04
CA GLU A 314 -29.29 -15.29 -17.81
C GLU A 314 -29.67 -16.21 -19.00
N LEU A 315 -28.81 -17.19 -19.29
CA LEU A 315 -29.26 -18.52 -19.74
C LEU A 315 -28.15 -19.59 -19.64
N LEU A 316 -28.56 -20.85 -19.49
CA LEU A 316 -27.76 -22.08 -19.53
C LEU A 316 -26.80 -22.36 -18.33
N SER A 317 -27.39 -22.47 -17.14
CA SER A 317 -26.82 -23.16 -15.98
C SER A 317 -27.09 -24.69 -15.96
N HIS A 318 -27.74 -25.23 -16.99
CA HIS A 318 -27.98 -26.66 -17.23
C HIS A 318 -27.88 -26.92 -18.74
N GLU A 319 -27.55 -28.17 -19.12
CA GLU A 319 -27.30 -28.64 -20.50
C GLU A 319 -26.00 -28.13 -21.16
N LEU A 320 -24.87 -28.82 -20.86
CA LEU A 320 -23.80 -29.06 -21.83
C LEU A 320 -22.98 -30.32 -21.49
N MET A 321 -23.69 -31.37 -21.07
CA MET A 321 -23.20 -32.74 -21.24
C MET A 321 -23.48 -33.15 -22.69
N PHE A 322 -22.56 -33.87 -23.34
CA PHE A 322 -22.72 -34.53 -24.66
C PHE A 322 -22.41 -33.74 -25.95
N VAL A 323 -21.26 -33.05 -26.03
CA VAL A 323 -20.36 -33.00 -27.21
C VAL A 323 -18.95 -32.70 -26.63
N VAL A 324 -17.83 -33.35 -26.93
CA VAL A 324 -17.37 -34.14 -28.08
C VAL A 324 -16.65 -35.39 -27.58
N SER A 325 -17.08 -36.57 -27.99
CA SER A 325 -16.18 -37.71 -28.18
C SER A 325 -15.69 -37.67 -29.64
N GLN A 326 -14.46 -38.13 -29.91
CA GLN A 326 -13.79 -38.10 -31.23
C GLN A 326 -13.28 -36.71 -31.68
N SER A 327 -12.11 -36.29 -31.18
CA SER A 327 -10.98 -35.80 -32.01
C SER A 327 -9.81 -35.34 -31.14
N GLU A 328 -8.67 -35.12 -31.78
CA GLU A 328 -7.40 -34.78 -31.14
C GLU A 328 -7.41 -33.37 -30.53
N PHE A 329 -6.56 -33.14 -29.53
CA PHE A 329 -6.41 -31.85 -28.87
C PHE A 329 -5.89 -30.81 -29.89
N ASP A 330 -6.77 -29.96 -30.42
CA ASP A 330 -6.41 -28.90 -31.38
C ASP A 330 -5.42 -27.91 -30.72
N PRO A 331 -4.17 -27.81 -31.21
CA PRO A 331 -3.19 -26.87 -30.66
C PRO A 331 -3.62 -25.41 -30.80
N VAL A 332 -4.44 -25.09 -31.80
CA VAL A 332 -4.97 -23.74 -32.05
C VAL A 332 -6.02 -23.37 -31.01
N LEU A 333 -6.87 -24.33 -30.63
CA LEU A 333 -7.86 -24.14 -29.56
C LEU A 333 -7.19 -23.94 -28.19
N VAL A 334 -6.13 -24.68 -27.88
CA VAL A 334 -5.37 -24.46 -26.62
C VAL A 334 -4.66 -23.11 -26.61
N ASP A 335 -4.15 -22.65 -27.75
CA ASP A 335 -3.54 -21.32 -27.85
C ASP A 335 -4.59 -20.21 -27.67
N SER A 336 -5.77 -20.34 -28.29
CA SER A 336 -6.85 -19.36 -28.16
C SER A 336 -7.40 -19.26 -26.73
N ILE A 337 -7.57 -20.39 -26.04
CA ILE A 337 -8.00 -20.47 -24.63
C ILE A 337 -7.13 -19.60 -23.70
N PHE A 338 -5.83 -19.52 -23.97
CA PHE A 338 -4.87 -18.76 -23.16
C PHE A 338 -4.98 -17.23 -23.32
N TRP A 339 -5.73 -16.77 -24.33
CA TRP A 339 -6.00 -15.37 -24.64
C TRP A 339 -7.46 -14.96 -24.34
N MET A 340 -8.29 -15.88 -23.82
CA MET A 340 -9.71 -15.64 -23.48
C MET A 340 -9.91 -15.17 -22.01
N PRO A 341 -11.06 -14.53 -21.69
CA PRO A 341 -11.47 -14.26 -20.31
C PRO A 341 -11.53 -15.55 -19.46
N MET A 342 -11.09 -15.44 -18.20
CA MET A 342 -10.54 -16.59 -17.46
C MET A 342 -11.56 -17.70 -17.12
N LYS A 343 -12.85 -17.34 -16.98
CA LYS A 343 -13.91 -18.30 -16.63
C LYS A 343 -14.06 -19.40 -17.69
N THR A 344 -14.09 -19.01 -18.97
CA THR A 344 -14.22 -19.92 -20.12
C THR A 344 -13.01 -20.86 -20.23
N ALA A 345 -11.80 -20.33 -20.00
CA ALA A 345 -10.57 -21.12 -20.05
C ALA A 345 -10.53 -22.20 -18.94
N TYR A 346 -10.94 -21.85 -17.72
CA TYR A 346 -10.93 -22.77 -16.58
C TYR A 346 -11.94 -23.93 -16.74
N GLU A 347 -13.13 -23.64 -17.27
CA GLU A 347 -14.20 -24.61 -17.48
C GLU A 347 -13.83 -25.67 -18.54
N VAL A 348 -13.20 -25.25 -19.65
CA VAL A 348 -12.72 -26.17 -20.71
C VAL A 348 -11.61 -27.10 -20.23
N LEU A 349 -10.78 -26.68 -19.27
CA LEU A 349 -9.63 -27.44 -18.81
C LEU A 349 -9.93 -28.41 -17.66
N CYS A 350 -10.93 -28.13 -16.84
CA CYS A 350 -11.29 -28.98 -15.71
C CYS A 350 -11.93 -30.33 -16.10
N SER A 351 -12.41 -30.47 -17.34
CA SER A 351 -13.12 -31.65 -17.86
C SER A 351 -12.23 -32.84 -18.25
N HIS A 352 -10.89 -32.69 -18.28
CA HIS A 352 -9.96 -33.68 -18.88
C HIS A 352 -8.84 -34.19 -17.94
N GLN A 353 -9.12 -34.31 -16.63
CA GLN A 353 -8.12 -34.32 -15.54
C GLN A 353 -6.88 -35.23 -15.68
N SER A 354 -6.96 -36.47 -16.20
CA SER A 354 -5.84 -37.43 -16.12
C SER A 354 -4.80 -37.30 -17.24
N GLN A 355 -5.21 -37.08 -18.49
CA GLN A 355 -4.27 -36.86 -19.61
C GLN A 355 -3.77 -35.42 -19.72
N VAL A 356 -4.45 -34.49 -19.03
CA VAL A 356 -4.13 -33.06 -19.02
C VAL A 356 -2.76 -32.81 -18.41
N VAL A 357 -2.42 -33.39 -17.26
CA VAL A 357 -1.24 -32.96 -16.47
C VAL A 357 0.07 -33.09 -17.24
N ASP A 358 0.35 -34.24 -17.88
CA ASP A 358 1.59 -34.45 -18.64
C ASP A 358 1.70 -33.57 -19.89
N LYS A 359 0.57 -33.39 -20.62
CA LYS A 359 0.49 -32.51 -21.78
C LYS A 359 0.67 -31.05 -21.36
N TRP A 360 0.07 -30.64 -20.24
CA TRP A 360 0.16 -29.30 -19.67
C TRP A 360 1.56 -28.95 -19.19
N VAL A 361 2.21 -29.84 -18.45
CA VAL A 361 3.62 -29.64 -18.05
C VAL A 361 4.50 -29.44 -19.29
N SER A 362 4.29 -30.26 -20.33
CA SER A 362 5.08 -30.22 -21.57
C SER A 362 4.80 -28.95 -22.40
N PHE A 363 3.55 -28.47 -22.42
CA PHE A 363 3.15 -27.24 -23.10
C PHE A 363 3.59 -25.98 -22.35
N MET A 364 3.42 -25.94 -21.02
CA MET A 364 3.94 -24.85 -20.18
C MET A 364 5.46 -24.73 -20.30
N TRP A 365 6.17 -25.86 -20.30
CA TRP A 365 7.60 -25.92 -20.61
C TRP A 365 7.91 -25.34 -22.00
N GLN A 366 7.20 -25.78 -23.05
CA GLN A 366 7.42 -25.29 -24.41
C GLN A 366 7.17 -23.78 -24.53
N LYS A 367 6.11 -23.24 -23.92
CA LYS A 367 5.79 -21.81 -23.92
C LYS A 367 6.79 -21.00 -23.08
N ALA A 368 7.27 -21.53 -21.97
CA ALA A 368 8.32 -20.93 -21.16
C ALA A 368 9.65 -20.81 -21.92
N CYS A 369 10.13 -21.91 -22.52
CA CYS A 369 11.35 -21.92 -23.31
C CYS A 369 11.26 -21.02 -24.56
N GLN A 370 10.04 -20.70 -25.02
CA GLN A 370 9.80 -19.72 -26.09
C GLN A 370 9.59 -18.27 -25.60
N GLY A 371 9.61 -18.01 -24.28
CA GLY A 371 9.35 -16.67 -23.73
C GLY A 371 7.91 -16.17 -23.92
N LYS A 372 6.94 -17.09 -24.10
CA LYS A 372 5.54 -16.82 -24.47
C LYS A 372 4.54 -17.00 -23.33
N ILE A 373 4.99 -17.16 -22.08
CA ILE A 373 4.06 -17.09 -20.93
C ILE A 373 3.53 -15.66 -20.85
N PRO A 374 2.21 -15.42 -20.74
CA PRO A 374 1.64 -14.07 -20.77
C PRO A 374 1.89 -13.27 -19.47
N VAL A 375 3.12 -12.81 -19.28
CA VAL A 375 3.46 -11.71 -18.38
C VAL A 375 2.92 -10.37 -18.93
N LYS A 376 2.91 -9.27 -18.17
CA LYS A 376 2.23 -8.02 -18.60
C LYS A 376 2.86 -7.49 -19.88
N ASP A 377 4.18 -7.60 -19.97
CA ASP A 377 4.89 -7.28 -21.20
C ASP A 377 4.43 -8.12 -22.41
N VAL A 378 4.24 -9.44 -22.25
CA VAL A 378 3.76 -10.32 -23.34
C VAL A 378 2.30 -10.01 -23.69
N LEU A 379 1.41 -9.87 -22.70
CA LEU A 379 0.01 -9.47 -22.91
C LEU A 379 -0.11 -8.11 -23.63
N ARG A 380 0.79 -7.17 -23.31
CA ARG A 380 0.91 -5.85 -23.95
C ARG A 380 1.40 -5.99 -25.40
N ARG A 381 2.46 -6.79 -25.63
CA ARG A 381 2.99 -7.08 -26.99
C ARG A 381 1.98 -7.75 -27.90
N HIS A 382 1.02 -8.50 -27.34
CA HIS A 382 -0.10 -9.11 -28.07
C HIS A 382 -1.40 -8.27 -28.06
N HIS A 383 -1.35 -7.02 -27.59
CA HIS A 383 -2.49 -6.08 -27.55
C HIS A 383 -3.72 -6.52 -26.72
N ILE A 384 -3.55 -7.49 -25.82
CA ILE A 384 -4.62 -8.03 -24.97
C ILE A 384 -4.84 -7.17 -23.73
N ILE A 385 -3.78 -6.55 -23.20
CA ILE A 385 -3.88 -5.40 -22.30
C ILE A 385 -3.46 -4.13 -23.05
N LEU A 386 -4.18 -3.03 -22.82
CA LEU A 386 -4.15 -1.85 -23.68
C LEU A 386 -3.38 -0.69 -23.04
N GLY A 387 -2.61 0.05 -23.86
CA GLY A 387 -1.83 1.24 -23.46
C GLY A 387 -0.52 0.94 -22.70
N GLU A 388 0.13 1.99 -22.14
CA GLU A 388 1.25 1.84 -21.20
C GLU A 388 0.75 1.31 -19.83
N ALA A 389 0.15 0.13 -19.83
CA ALA A 389 -0.08 -0.64 -18.64
C ALA A 389 1.26 -0.81 -17.92
N ASN A 390 1.38 -0.24 -16.71
CA ASN A 390 2.61 -0.31 -15.94
C ASN A 390 3.03 -1.78 -15.82
N ILE A 391 4.14 -2.13 -16.48
CA ILE A 391 4.68 -3.49 -16.58
C ILE A 391 5.32 -3.91 -15.26
N THR A 392 4.76 -3.51 -14.13
CA THR A 392 5.17 -3.92 -12.79
C THR A 392 4.20 -4.94 -12.21
N CYS A 393 4.73 -5.90 -11.47
CA CYS A 393 4.01 -6.94 -10.75
C CYS A 393 2.86 -6.35 -9.93
N SER A 394 1.67 -6.93 -10.09
CA SER A 394 0.45 -6.48 -9.40
C SER A 394 0.53 -6.58 -7.87
N TRP A 395 1.56 -7.25 -7.34
CA TRP A 395 1.70 -7.55 -5.91
C TRP A 395 2.82 -6.78 -5.19
N CYS A 396 3.90 -6.42 -5.87
CA CYS A 396 5.03 -5.70 -5.24
C CYS A 396 5.57 -4.51 -6.05
N CYS A 397 4.98 -4.16 -7.19
CA CYS A 397 5.31 -2.97 -7.98
C CYS A 397 6.76 -2.88 -8.53
N LEU A 398 7.51 -3.98 -8.55
CA LEU A 398 8.74 -4.15 -9.34
C LEU A 398 8.38 -4.70 -10.73
N GLU A 399 9.30 -4.72 -11.70
CA GLU A 399 9.02 -5.14 -13.08
C GLU A 399 8.40 -6.56 -13.17
N ASP A 400 7.29 -6.70 -13.91
CA ASP A 400 6.50 -7.92 -14.15
C ASP A 400 7.16 -8.81 -15.20
N GLU A 401 8.44 -9.08 -15.00
CA GLU A 401 9.17 -10.08 -15.77
C GLU A 401 8.78 -11.49 -15.31
N LEU A 402 9.01 -12.49 -16.15
CA LEU A 402 8.66 -13.89 -15.86
C LEU A 402 9.41 -14.42 -14.63
N ASP A 403 10.70 -14.12 -14.54
CA ASP A 403 11.56 -14.49 -13.43
C ASP A 403 11.15 -13.76 -12.14
N HIS A 404 10.78 -12.49 -12.26
CA HIS A 404 10.25 -11.73 -11.13
C HIS A 404 8.92 -12.30 -10.62
N LEU A 405 7.92 -12.44 -11.49
CA LEU A 405 6.59 -12.93 -11.12
C LEU A 405 6.64 -14.32 -10.45
N LEU A 406 7.47 -15.23 -10.98
CA LEU A 406 7.47 -16.63 -10.57
C LEU A 406 8.53 -16.98 -9.51
N LEU A 407 9.63 -16.22 -9.38
CA LEU A 407 10.74 -16.55 -8.49
C LEU A 407 11.14 -15.41 -7.53
N HIS A 408 11.28 -14.17 -8.01
CA HIS A 408 11.95 -13.09 -7.25
C HIS A 408 11.03 -12.03 -6.63
N CYS A 409 9.73 -12.08 -6.88
CA CYS A 409 8.76 -11.28 -6.15
C CYS A 409 8.79 -11.67 -4.67
N SER A 410 8.55 -10.69 -3.79
CA SER A 410 8.40 -10.93 -2.35
C SER A 410 7.26 -11.91 -2.02
N TRP A 411 6.38 -12.19 -2.98
CA TRP A 411 5.33 -13.21 -2.92
C TRP A 411 5.80 -14.60 -3.38
N SER A 412 6.71 -14.70 -4.35
CA SER A 412 7.27 -15.97 -4.85
C SER A 412 8.43 -16.51 -4.01
N PHE A 413 9.12 -15.67 -3.23
CA PHE A 413 10.09 -16.13 -2.22
C PHE A 413 9.47 -17.14 -1.22
N ALA A 414 8.17 -17.04 -0.98
CA ALA A 414 7.42 -17.97 -0.14
C ALA A 414 7.14 -19.34 -0.80
N TYR A 415 7.27 -19.49 -2.12
CA TYR A 415 7.26 -20.82 -2.78
C TYR A 415 8.51 -21.62 -2.42
N GLY A 416 9.67 -20.95 -2.33
CA GLY A 416 10.89 -21.52 -1.75
C GLY A 416 10.70 -21.94 -0.27
N VAL A 417 9.86 -21.22 0.49
CA VAL A 417 9.51 -21.60 1.87
C VAL A 417 8.52 -22.78 1.93
N VAL A 418 7.54 -22.86 1.02
CA VAL A 418 6.53 -23.95 0.99
C VAL A 418 7.16 -25.33 0.71
N TYR A 419 8.22 -25.37 -0.11
CA TYR A 419 8.92 -26.62 -0.44
C TYR A 419 10.35 -26.71 0.14
N SER A 420 10.79 -25.72 0.94
CA SER A 420 12.14 -25.62 1.52
C SER A 420 13.28 -25.68 0.49
N MET A 421 13.15 -24.95 -0.63
CA MET A 421 14.12 -24.94 -1.74
C MET A 421 14.68 -23.55 -2.00
N VAL A 422 15.97 -23.49 -2.35
CA VAL A 422 16.59 -22.29 -2.94
C VAL A 422 16.08 -22.15 -4.36
N LEU A 423 15.51 -20.98 -4.71
CA LEU A 423 15.01 -20.73 -6.06
C LEU A 423 16.16 -20.32 -6.99
N PRO A 424 16.26 -20.90 -8.20
CA PRO A 424 17.26 -20.50 -9.18
C PRO A 424 17.14 -19.05 -9.64
N ALA A 425 18.21 -18.52 -10.22
CA ALA A 425 18.26 -17.13 -10.66
C ALA A 425 17.33 -16.79 -11.84
N THR A 426 16.90 -17.77 -12.63
CA THR A 426 16.00 -17.56 -13.79
C THR A 426 14.94 -18.66 -13.89
N PHE A 427 13.82 -18.35 -14.52
CA PHE A 427 12.72 -19.30 -14.71
C PHE A 427 13.08 -20.45 -15.63
N ASN A 428 13.97 -20.23 -16.61
CA ASN A 428 14.51 -21.30 -17.43
C ASN A 428 15.38 -22.27 -16.61
N SER A 429 16.23 -21.76 -15.69
CA SER A 429 17.00 -22.63 -14.79
C SER A 429 16.09 -23.40 -13.82
N PHE A 430 15.12 -22.70 -13.20
CA PHE A 430 14.09 -23.32 -12.37
C PHE A 430 13.38 -24.47 -13.08
N LEU A 431 12.89 -24.22 -14.31
CA LEU A 431 12.27 -25.25 -15.09
C LEU A 431 13.24 -26.40 -15.41
N ILE A 432 14.47 -26.12 -15.85
CA ILE A 432 15.45 -27.15 -16.21
C ILE A 432 15.77 -28.05 -15.02
N GLU A 433 15.92 -27.49 -13.82
CA GLU A 433 16.13 -28.25 -12.59
C GLU A 433 14.88 -29.06 -12.22
N TRP A 434 13.69 -28.46 -12.33
CA TRP A 434 12.42 -29.10 -11.98
C TRP A 434 12.01 -30.24 -12.93
N ASN A 435 12.27 -30.08 -14.23
CA ASN A 435 12.01 -31.08 -15.29
C ASN A 435 13.22 -31.99 -15.59
N LYS A 436 14.32 -31.88 -14.84
CA LYS A 436 15.33 -32.95 -14.74
C LYS A 436 15.25 -33.69 -13.41
N GLY A 437 14.62 -33.06 -12.40
CA GLY A 437 14.40 -33.59 -11.07
C GLY A 437 15.66 -33.52 -10.20
N MET A 438 15.50 -33.46 -8.88
CA MET A 438 16.64 -33.53 -7.96
C MET A 438 17.39 -34.88 -8.05
N TRP A 439 16.69 -35.96 -8.42
CA TRP A 439 17.24 -37.30 -8.62
C TRP A 439 16.41 -38.04 -9.70
N PRO A 440 16.98 -38.99 -10.48
CA PRO A 440 16.28 -39.63 -11.60
C PRO A 440 14.98 -40.37 -11.23
N THR A 441 14.93 -40.98 -10.04
CA THR A 441 13.74 -41.67 -9.51
C THR A 441 12.60 -40.72 -9.15
N PHE A 442 12.94 -39.49 -8.76
CA PHE A 442 12.01 -38.50 -8.24
C PHE A 442 11.38 -37.62 -9.33
N HIS A 443 11.98 -37.55 -10.53
CA HIS A 443 11.55 -36.69 -11.62
C HIS A 443 10.04 -36.77 -11.95
N LYS A 444 9.47 -37.98 -12.08
CA LYS A 444 8.06 -38.15 -12.47
C LYS A 444 7.05 -37.61 -11.44
N PHE A 445 7.41 -37.67 -10.16
CA PHE A 445 6.59 -37.20 -9.04
C PHE A 445 6.69 -35.68 -8.83
N TRP A 446 7.90 -35.13 -8.91
CA TRP A 446 8.11 -33.69 -8.68
C TRP A 446 7.64 -32.82 -9.83
N ARG A 447 7.85 -33.26 -11.08
CA ARG A 447 7.49 -32.57 -12.32
C ARG A 447 6.10 -31.87 -12.31
N PRO A 448 4.98 -32.52 -11.95
CA PRO A 448 3.67 -31.85 -11.86
C PRO A 448 3.55 -30.78 -10.76
N ILE A 449 4.30 -30.87 -9.65
CA ILE A 449 4.17 -29.99 -8.47
C ILE A 449 4.57 -28.55 -8.81
N GLY A 450 5.73 -28.36 -9.45
CA GLY A 450 6.25 -27.04 -9.82
C GLY A 450 5.44 -26.39 -10.94
N SER A 451 5.00 -27.18 -11.93
CA SER A 451 4.06 -26.67 -12.94
C SER A 451 2.72 -26.27 -12.34
N SER A 452 2.23 -26.98 -11.31
CA SER A 452 1.03 -26.58 -10.58
C SER A 452 1.22 -25.26 -9.84
N ALA A 453 2.37 -25.05 -9.20
CA ALA A 453 2.67 -23.80 -8.52
C ALA A 453 2.74 -22.61 -9.50
N VAL A 454 3.49 -22.76 -10.59
CA VAL A 454 3.58 -21.76 -11.67
C VAL A 454 2.19 -21.41 -12.21
N TRP A 455 1.38 -22.44 -12.51
CA TRP A 455 0.03 -22.26 -13.02
C TRP A 455 -0.85 -21.46 -12.07
N HIS A 456 -0.88 -21.79 -10.78
CA HIS A 456 -1.74 -21.09 -9.82
C HIS A 456 -1.23 -19.71 -9.41
N ILE A 457 0.08 -19.45 -9.47
CA ILE A 457 0.63 -18.09 -9.35
C ILE A 457 0.19 -17.25 -10.55
N TRP A 458 0.37 -17.77 -11.77
CA TRP A 458 -0.09 -17.10 -12.99
C TRP A 458 -1.62 -16.87 -12.99
N LEU A 459 -2.41 -17.86 -12.56
CA LEU A 459 -3.87 -17.79 -12.43
C LEU A 459 -4.30 -16.71 -11.43
N ALA A 460 -3.77 -16.74 -10.20
CA ALA A 460 -4.09 -15.75 -9.16
C ALA A 460 -3.67 -14.32 -9.57
N ARG A 461 -2.62 -14.19 -10.37
CA ARG A 461 -2.21 -12.93 -10.97
C ARG A 461 -3.15 -12.49 -12.10
N ASN A 462 -3.63 -13.42 -12.93
CA ASN A 462 -4.57 -13.13 -14.01
C ASN A 462 -5.94 -12.72 -13.48
N GLU A 463 -6.42 -13.34 -12.39
CA GLU A 463 -7.61 -12.88 -11.65
C GLU A 463 -7.48 -11.42 -11.21
N VAL A 464 -6.27 -10.95 -10.86
CA VAL A 464 -6.02 -9.54 -10.54
C VAL A 464 -5.97 -8.64 -11.79
N ILE A 465 -5.64 -9.18 -12.97
CA ILE A 465 -5.58 -8.40 -14.22
C ILE A 465 -6.94 -8.29 -14.91
N PHE A 466 -7.68 -9.39 -14.98
CA PHE A 466 -8.93 -9.48 -15.75
C PHE A 466 -10.17 -9.32 -14.87
N ASP A 467 -10.14 -9.79 -13.62
CA ASP A 467 -11.30 -9.78 -12.71
C ASP A 467 -11.12 -8.82 -11.50
N ASP A 468 -9.96 -8.15 -11.38
CA ASP A 468 -9.52 -7.34 -10.22
C ASP A 468 -9.66 -8.04 -8.85
N ASN A 469 -9.59 -9.37 -8.85
CA ASN A 469 -9.84 -10.22 -7.69
C ASN A 469 -8.55 -10.51 -6.92
N TYR A 470 -8.24 -9.64 -5.95
CA TYR A 470 -7.02 -9.72 -5.16
C TYR A 470 -7.07 -10.80 -4.07
N LYS A 471 -6.54 -12.00 -4.38
CA LYS A 471 -6.38 -13.09 -3.40
C LYS A 471 -5.19 -12.84 -2.47
N CYS A 472 -5.43 -12.95 -1.17
CA CYS A 472 -4.35 -12.98 -0.18
C CYS A 472 -3.49 -14.24 -0.33
N TRP A 473 -2.20 -14.13 0.00
CA TRP A 473 -1.21 -15.20 -0.22
C TRP A 473 -1.65 -16.56 0.32
N SER A 474 -2.21 -16.60 1.54
CA SER A 474 -2.62 -17.86 2.19
C SER A 474 -3.64 -18.65 1.37
N ARG A 475 -4.57 -17.96 0.68
CA ARG A 475 -5.52 -18.62 -0.22
C ARG A 475 -4.86 -19.15 -1.50
N VAL A 476 -3.91 -18.40 -2.07
CA VAL A 476 -3.17 -18.84 -3.27
C VAL A 476 -2.33 -20.08 -2.95
N ALA A 477 -1.63 -20.09 -1.81
CA ALA A 477 -0.78 -21.21 -1.43
C ALA A 477 -1.55 -22.46 -0.96
N SER A 478 -2.66 -22.30 -0.23
CA SER A 478 -3.55 -23.42 0.05
C SER A 478 -4.13 -24.02 -1.24
N SER A 479 -4.44 -23.17 -2.24
CA SER A 479 -4.81 -23.64 -3.59
C SER A 479 -3.68 -24.42 -4.26
N ILE A 480 -2.43 -23.90 -4.25
CA ILE A 480 -1.25 -24.61 -4.77
C ILE A 480 -1.07 -25.97 -4.09
N LYS A 481 -1.08 -26.03 -2.76
CA LYS A 481 -0.91 -27.30 -2.00
C LYS A 481 -2.00 -28.31 -2.30
N LEU A 482 -3.27 -27.87 -2.34
CA LEU A 482 -4.41 -28.72 -2.64
C LEU A 482 -4.38 -29.23 -4.09
N LYS A 483 -4.02 -28.37 -5.04
CA LYS A 483 -4.03 -28.70 -6.46
C LYS A 483 -2.81 -29.53 -6.88
N SER A 484 -1.63 -29.28 -6.32
CA SER A 484 -0.47 -30.14 -6.51
C SER A 484 -0.72 -31.54 -5.95
N PHE A 485 -1.36 -31.65 -4.78
CA PHE A 485 -1.83 -32.93 -4.24
C PHE A 485 -2.82 -33.63 -5.19
N GLN A 486 -3.87 -32.92 -5.63
CA GLN A 486 -4.87 -33.48 -6.55
C GLN A 486 -4.26 -34.01 -7.86
N TRP A 487 -3.28 -33.30 -8.44
CA TRP A 487 -2.58 -33.76 -9.65
C TRP A 487 -1.72 -35.00 -9.40
N VAL A 488 -1.05 -35.07 -8.25
CA VAL A 488 -0.18 -36.19 -7.87
C VAL A 488 -1.00 -37.43 -7.48
N VAL A 489 -2.18 -37.25 -6.88
CA VAL A 489 -3.18 -38.32 -6.68
C VAL A 489 -3.75 -38.81 -8.02
N ALA A 490 -4.09 -37.89 -8.94
CA ALA A 490 -4.62 -38.24 -10.27
C ALA A 490 -3.62 -39.00 -11.16
N LEU A 491 -2.31 -38.80 -10.94
CA LEU A 491 -1.22 -39.55 -11.58
C LEU A 491 -0.89 -40.87 -10.86
N GLY A 492 -1.62 -41.22 -9.79
CA GLY A 492 -1.48 -42.49 -9.07
C GLY A 492 -0.29 -42.58 -8.12
N TYR A 493 0.34 -41.47 -7.75
CA TYR A 493 1.47 -41.47 -6.81
C TYR A 493 0.98 -41.44 -5.35
N CYS A 494 0.04 -40.56 -4.99
CA CYS A 494 -0.48 -40.44 -3.62
C CYS A 494 -1.91 -40.97 -3.46
N ASN A 495 -2.26 -41.42 -2.26
CA ASN A 495 -3.63 -41.70 -1.86
C ASN A 495 -4.28 -40.45 -1.24
N SER A 496 -5.58 -40.24 -1.50
CA SER A 496 -6.34 -39.08 -1.00
C SER A 496 -6.31 -38.88 0.53
N SER A 497 -6.12 -39.95 1.30
CA SER A 497 -5.98 -39.91 2.77
C SER A 497 -4.70 -39.25 3.26
N GLN A 498 -3.70 -39.04 2.40
CA GLN A 498 -2.38 -38.52 2.78
C GLN A 498 -2.28 -36.98 2.75
N TYR A 499 -3.40 -36.26 2.51
CA TYR A 499 -3.40 -34.80 2.38
C TYR A 499 -2.86 -34.08 3.63
N HIS A 500 -3.17 -34.55 4.84
CA HIS A 500 -2.68 -33.91 6.07
C HIS A 500 -1.15 -33.99 6.20
N SER A 501 -0.55 -35.11 5.77
CA SER A 501 0.91 -35.25 5.70
C SER A 501 1.49 -34.36 4.60
N TRP A 502 0.82 -34.29 3.44
CA TRP A 502 1.20 -33.42 2.31
C TRP A 502 1.19 -31.93 2.67
N GLU A 503 0.14 -31.45 3.35
CA GLU A 503 0.01 -30.06 3.72
C GLU A 503 1.10 -29.61 4.71
N SER A 504 1.53 -30.52 5.59
CA SER A 504 2.56 -30.25 6.59
C SER A 504 4.00 -30.40 6.07
N GLN A 505 4.32 -31.45 5.28
CA GLN A 505 5.66 -31.72 4.76
C GLN A 505 5.61 -32.40 3.36
N PRO A 506 5.39 -31.63 2.28
CA PRO A 506 5.30 -32.19 0.91
C PRO A 506 6.56 -32.98 0.49
N TRP A 507 7.73 -32.59 0.98
CA TRP A 507 9.03 -33.20 0.63
C TRP A 507 9.32 -34.54 1.31
N PHE A 508 8.54 -34.94 2.32
CA PHE A 508 8.78 -36.19 3.05
C PHE A 508 8.21 -37.44 2.36
N PHE A 509 7.46 -37.26 1.27
CA PHE A 509 6.95 -38.32 0.43
C PHE A 509 8.08 -38.94 -0.40
N LYS A 510 8.69 -40.00 0.14
CA LYS A 510 9.55 -40.91 -0.62
C LYS A 510 8.68 -41.94 -1.32
N PHE A 511 8.89 -42.06 -2.64
CA PHE A 511 8.38 -43.13 -3.49
C PHE A 511 9.56 -43.97 -3.98
#